data_AF-A0A2V6L6K7-F1
#
_entry.id   AF-A0A2V6L6K7-F1
#
_cell.length_a   1.000
_cell.length_b   1.000
_cell.length_c   1.000
_cell.angle_alpha   90.00
_cell.angle_beta   90.00
_cell.angle_gamma   90.00
#
_symmetry.space_group_name_H-M   'P 1'
#
loop_
_entity.id
_entity.type
_entity.pdbx_description
1 polymer ?
#
loop_
_entity_poly.entity_id
_entity_poly.type
_entity_poly.pdbx_seq_one_letter_code
_entity_poly.pdbx_strand_id
1 'polypeptide(L)'
;MEASKQQDLLRIKLRDSLVRARVALINSVRFSLKSLGYAVGNPSSERFHKVAMERLPEVMREMIALSVQALAELSARMLAGVLKG
;
A
#
# COMPACT_ATOMS: atom_id res chain seq x y z
N MET A 1 -19.97 -28.34 7.67
CA MET A 1 -18.67 -27.93 8.25
C MET A 1 -17.71 -27.39 7.19
N GLU A 2 -17.59 -28.04 6.02
CA GLU A 2 -16.70 -27.62 4.91
C GLU A 2 -16.95 -26.22 4.34
N ALA A 3 -18.19 -25.73 4.32
CA ALA A 3 -18.51 -24.39 3.85
C ALA A 3 -17.80 -23.28 4.66
N SER A 4 -17.60 -23.47 5.97
CA SER A 4 -16.90 -22.50 6.82
C SER A 4 -15.40 -22.47 6.51
N LYS A 5 -14.76 -23.64 6.35
CA LYS A 5 -13.33 -23.73 6.02
C LYS A 5 -13.01 -23.06 4.69
N GLN A 6 -13.86 -23.25 3.68
CA GLN A 6 -13.66 -22.64 2.37
C GLN A 6 -13.80 -21.11 2.42
N GLN A 7 -14.74 -20.61 3.23
CA GLN A 7 -14.90 -19.18 3.46
C GLN A 7 -13.69 -18.56 4.19
N ASP A 8 -13.12 -19.26 5.16
CA ASP A 8 -11.94 -18.79 5.89
C ASP A 8 -10.69 -18.75 5.00
N LEU A 9 -10.48 -19.80 4.19
CA LEU A 9 -9.41 -19.81 3.18
C LEU A 9 -9.57 -18.67 2.16
N LEU A 10 -10.81 -18.40 1.73
CA LEU A 10 -11.09 -17.29 0.82
C LEU A 10 -10.77 -15.94 1.48
N ARG A 11 -11.17 -15.72 2.74
CA ARG A 11 -10.83 -14.49 3.49
C ARG A 11 -9.32 -14.27 3.55
N ILE A 12 -8.54 -15.31 3.85
CA ILE A 12 -7.07 -15.22 3.90
C ILE A 12 -6.51 -14.84 2.53
N LYS A 13 -6.96 -15.50 1.46
CA LYS A 13 -6.50 -15.21 0.08
C LYS A 13 -6.82 -13.77 -0.35
N LEU A 14 -8.01 -13.27 -0.02
CA LEU A 14 -8.41 -11.91 -0.34
C LEU A 14 -7.56 -10.88 0.41
N ARG A 15 -7.25 -11.12 1.68
CA ARG A 15 -6.35 -10.24 2.46
C ARG A 15 -4.94 -10.24 1.90
N ASP A 16 -4.41 -11.40 1.57
CA ASP A 16 -3.09 -11.57 0.98
C ASP A 16 -2.99 -10.89 -0.41
N SER A 17 -4.07 -10.93 -1.20
CA SER A 17 -4.16 -10.14 -2.44
C SER A 17 -4.04 -8.63 -2.20
N LEU A 18 -4.71 -8.09 -1.17
CA LEU A 18 -4.59 -6.67 -0.80
C LEU A 18 -3.18 -6.31 -0.31
N VAL A 19 -2.54 -7.19 0.47
CA VAL A 19 -1.13 -7.01 0.90
C VAL A 19 -0.22 -6.90 -0.32
N ARG A 20 -0.36 -7.82 -1.29
CA ARG A 20 0.43 -7.82 -2.52
C ARG A 20 0.18 -6.57 -3.37
N ALA A 21 -1.06 -6.14 -3.52
CA ALA A 21 -1.41 -4.92 -4.25
C ALA A 21 -0.73 -3.68 -3.64
N ARG A 22 -0.74 -3.57 -2.30
CA ARG A 22 -0.06 -2.48 -1.59
C ARG A 22 1.45 -2.49 -1.84
N VAL A 23 2.10 -3.66 -1.76
CA VAL A 23 3.54 -3.79 -2.01
C VAL A 23 3.90 -3.43 -3.45
N ALA A 24 3.11 -3.90 -4.43
CA ALA A 24 3.32 -3.58 -5.84
C ALA A 24 3.24 -2.07 -6.10
N LEU A 25 2.25 -1.40 -5.52
CA LEU A 25 2.07 0.05 -5.68
C LEU A 25 3.20 0.85 -5.00
N ILE A 26 3.65 0.43 -3.81
CA ILE A 26 4.84 1.02 -3.14
C ILE A 26 6.06 0.91 -4.04
N ASN A 27 6.29 -0.27 -4.62
CA ASN A 27 7.45 -0.52 -5.48
C ASN A 27 7.39 0.30 -6.77
N SER A 28 6.21 0.41 -7.39
CA SER A 28 6.00 1.26 -8.55
C SER A 28 6.38 2.71 -8.25
N VAL A 29 5.81 3.31 -7.19
CA VAL A 29 6.13 4.70 -6.79
C VAL A 29 7.62 4.86 -6.49
N ARG A 30 8.20 3.94 -5.71
CA ARG A 30 9.62 3.97 -5.35
C ARG A 30 10.53 3.91 -6.58
N PHE A 31 10.26 3.01 -7.52
CA PHE A 31 11.08 2.86 -8.72
C PHE A 31 10.95 4.05 -9.67
N SER A 32 9.73 4.59 -9.84
CA SER A 32 9.51 5.82 -10.62
C SER A 32 10.25 7.02 -10.02
N LEU A 33 10.22 7.19 -8.69
CA LEU A 33 10.96 8.26 -8.03
C LEU A 33 12.48 8.06 -8.15
N LYS A 34 12.95 6.82 -7.97
CA LYS A 34 14.37 6.46 -8.14
C LYS A 34 14.87 6.74 -9.56
N SER A 35 14.09 6.40 -10.60
CA SER A 35 14.48 6.67 -11.99
C SER A 35 14.58 8.15 -12.31
N LEU A 36 13.89 9.00 -11.55
CA LEU A 36 13.93 10.46 -11.66
C LEU A 36 14.97 11.10 -10.74
N GLY A 37 15.82 10.31 -10.07
CA GLY A 37 16.90 10.79 -9.20
C GLY A 37 16.49 11.06 -7.75
N TYR A 38 15.25 10.76 -7.36
CA TYR A 38 14.79 10.94 -5.98
C TYR A 38 15.01 9.68 -5.15
N ALA A 39 15.83 9.80 -4.11
CA ALA A 39 16.03 8.72 -3.14
C ALA A 39 14.84 8.64 -2.19
N VAL A 40 14.06 7.56 -2.30
CA VAL A 40 13.00 7.23 -1.34
C VAL A 40 13.56 6.25 -0.32
N GLY A 41 13.51 6.62 0.95
CA GLY A 41 13.89 5.74 2.06
C GLY A 41 13.09 4.44 2.08
N ASN A 42 13.42 3.51 2.98
CA ASN A 42 12.68 2.25 3.11
C ASN A 42 11.84 2.20 4.40
N PRO A 43 10.78 3.03 4.53
CA PRO A 43 9.88 2.96 5.67
C PRO A 43 9.03 1.68 5.62
N SER A 44 8.36 1.35 6.72
CA SER A 44 7.33 0.32 6.70
C SER A 44 6.22 0.66 5.70
N SER A 45 5.55 -0.36 5.17
CA SER A 45 4.48 -0.16 4.18
C SER A 45 3.36 0.76 4.69
N GLU A 46 3.09 0.74 6.00
CA GLU A 46 2.10 1.61 6.65
C GLU A 46 2.53 3.07 6.67
N ARG A 47 3.83 3.36 6.80
CA ARG A 47 4.36 4.73 6.86
C ARG A 47 4.76 5.28 5.50
N PHE A 48 4.84 4.44 4.47
CA PHE A 48 5.29 4.85 3.14
C PHE A 48 4.52 6.06 2.59
N HIS A 49 3.20 6.08 2.72
CA HIS A 49 2.37 7.18 2.23
C HIS A 49 2.72 8.54 2.86
N LYS A 50 3.16 8.57 4.12
CA LYS A 50 3.59 9.79 4.81
C LYS A 50 5.00 10.19 4.39
N VAL A 51 5.93 9.23 4.48
CA VAL A 51 7.36 9.47 4.22
C VAL A 51 7.64 9.84 2.76
N ALA A 52 6.89 9.28 1.82
CA ALA A 52 7.00 9.63 0.41
C ALA A 52 6.71 11.13 0.16
N MET A 53 5.86 11.76 0.97
CA MET A 53 5.48 13.16 0.79
C MET A 53 6.42 14.16 1.48
N GLU A 54 7.22 13.74 2.45
CA GLU A 54 8.03 14.66 3.27
C GLU A 54 9.25 15.25 2.55
N ARG A 55 9.85 14.51 1.60
CA ARG A 55 11.16 14.83 1.01
C ARG A 55 11.11 15.17 -0.48
N LEU A 56 9.93 15.19 -1.08
CA LEU A 56 9.76 15.42 -2.51
C LEU A 56 9.39 16.88 -2.79
N PRO A 57 9.89 17.49 -3.88
CA PRO A 57 9.38 18.75 -4.38
C PRO A 57 7.89 18.68 -4.68
N GLU A 58 7.21 19.83 -4.66
CA GLU A 58 5.75 19.93 -4.81
C GLU A 58 5.21 19.25 -6.08
N VAL A 59 5.81 19.56 -7.24
CA VAL A 59 5.47 18.95 -8.52
C VAL A 59 5.51 17.41 -8.46
N MET A 60 6.48 16.85 -7.75
CA MET A 60 6.58 15.40 -7.61
C MET A 60 5.53 14.83 -6.66
N ARG A 61 5.21 15.55 -5.57
CA ARG A 61 4.13 15.18 -4.64
C ARG A 61 2.78 15.12 -5.36
N GLU A 62 2.49 16.10 -6.21
CA GLU A 62 1.27 16.14 -7.02
C GLU A 62 1.20 14.96 -7.99
N MET A 63 2.31 14.65 -8.69
CA MET A 63 2.35 13.52 -9.63
C MET A 63 2.10 12.16 -8.95
N ILE A 64 2.56 11.96 -7.71
CA ILE A 64 2.35 10.69 -6.99
C ILE A 64 1.12 10.70 -6.07
N ALA A 65 0.38 11.82 -5.98
CA ALA A 65 -0.68 12.02 -5.00
C ALA A 65 -1.75 10.93 -5.05
N LEU A 66 -2.23 10.59 -6.25
CA LEU A 66 -3.24 9.54 -6.44
C LEU A 66 -2.75 8.17 -5.98
N SER A 67 -1.50 7.82 -6.30
CA SER A 67 -0.88 6.56 -5.87
C SER A 67 -0.74 6.50 -4.35
N VAL A 68 -0.35 7.62 -3.73
CA VAL A 68 -0.18 7.71 -2.27
C VAL A 68 -1.53 7.68 -1.55
N GLN A 69 -2.58 8.30 -2.10
CA GLN A 69 -3.95 8.18 -1.58
C GLN A 69 -4.47 6.75 -1.66
N ALA A 70 -4.26 6.07 -2.79
CA ALA A 70 -4.63 4.67 -2.95
C ALA A 70 -3.90 3.75 -1.93
N LEU A 71 -2.63 4.04 -1.62
CA LEU A 71 -1.88 3.33 -0.57
C LEU A 71 -2.44 3.54 0.83
N ALA A 72 -2.86 4.77 1.15
CA ALA A 72 -3.48 5.07 2.43
C ALA A 72 -4.81 4.32 2.59
N GLU A 73 -5.64 4.33 1.55
CA GLU A 73 -6.93 3.62 1.54
C GLU A 73 -6.77 2.10 1.64
N LEU A 74 -5.85 1.51 0.89
CA LEU A 74 -5.54 0.07 0.99
C LEU A 74 -5.09 -0.30 2.40
N SER A 75 -4.23 0.52 3.01
CA SER A 75 -3.75 0.29 4.38
C SER A 75 -4.88 0.39 5.40
N ALA A 76 -5.78 1.35 5.26
CA ALA A 76 -6.96 1.50 6.12
C ALA A 76 -7.90 0.30 6.02
N ARG A 77 -8.19 -0.19 4.80
CA ARG A 77 -9.04 -1.37 4.57
C ARG A 77 -8.45 -2.65 5.19
N MET A 78 -7.13 -2.81 5.10
CA MET A 78 -6.44 -3.95 5.70
C MET A 78 -6.57 -3.93 7.23
N LEU A 79 -6.42 -2.77 7.87
CA LEU A 79 -6.59 -2.60 9.32
C LEU A 79 -8.06 -2.79 9.75
N ALA A 80 -9.01 -2.20 9.02
CA ALA A 80 -10.44 -2.34 9.31
C ALA A 80 -10.94 -3.79 9.19
N GLY A 81 -10.37 -4.57 8.26
CA GLY A 81 -10.66 -6.00 8.15
C GLY A 81 -10.09 -6.85 9.29
N VAL A 82 -9.08 -6.37 10.03
CA VAL A 82 -8.51 -7.04 11.23
C VAL A 82 -9.44 -6.90 12.44
N LEU A 83 -10.22 -5.83 12.53
CA LEU A 83 -11.10 -5.57 13.66
C LEU A 83 -12.50 -6.20 13.55
N LYS A 84 -12.85 -6.81 12.40
CA LYS A 84 -14.16 -7.44 12.15
C LYS A 84 -14.10 -8.98 12.03
N GLY A 85 -12.98 -9.59 12.40
CA GLY A 85 -12.77 -11.04 12.37
C GLY A 85 -12.77 -11.63 13.75
#